data_AF-A0A0B1TGC7-F1
#
_entry.id   AF-A0A0B1TGC7-F1
#
_cell.length_a   1.000
_cell.length_b   1.000
_cell.length_c   1.000
_cell.angle_alpha   90.00
_cell.angle_beta   90.00
_cell.angle_gamma   90.00
#
_symmetry.space_group_name_H-M   'P 1'
#
loop_
_entity.id
_entity.type
_entity.pdbx_description
1 polymer ?
#
loop_
_entity_poly.entity_id
_entity_poly.type
_entity_poly.pdbx_seq_one_letter_code
_entity_poly.pdbx_strand_id
1 'polypeptide(L)'
;MGAGIDPKVIDKRVELQVQEICQCFVLSDDKLRQVMKALHEAMEKGLKKGCPPGVGLKMLPSYVRSVPNGTEYGDYLALDLGGTNFRVLLIKLRGREAEMIGKVYEIPDSIQKGTGELLFDHIAQCLAVFTKEQLGEKKKLSLGFTFSFPCRIEGLTKGVLIHWSKGFKASGVEGKDVVELLKKACKKRQVTEMEDIAKARLGAKTREILTKIGIKSISDEDCQIVAYVCSMISTRAAHLTAAAISQVLNRMKRNFKVTVGVDGTVYRLHPFFKRILQEKINCLIDKGLEYQLMLSADGSGIGAAVVAAVATRMKHEAEKKARRAG
;
A
#
# COMPACT_ATOMS: atom_id res chain seq x y z
N MET A 1 -3.36 18.46 18.35
CA MET A 1 -4.85 18.45 18.38
C MET A 1 -5.40 18.66 16.97
N GLY A 2 -6.51 18.00 16.63
CA GLY A 2 -7.23 18.19 15.35
C GLY A 2 -7.96 19.54 15.31
N ALA A 3 -8.80 19.74 14.29
CA ALA A 3 -9.69 20.91 14.24
C ALA A 3 -10.57 20.90 15.50
N GLY A 4 -10.33 21.84 16.42
CA GLY A 4 -11.22 22.07 17.56
C GLY A 4 -12.56 22.58 17.07
N ILE A 5 -13.61 22.32 17.85
CA ILE A 5 -14.89 23.02 17.68
C ILE A 5 -14.66 24.48 18.09
N ASP A 6 -15.10 25.45 17.28
CA ASP A 6 -15.12 26.84 17.72
C ASP A 6 -16.34 27.03 18.63
N PRO A 7 -16.16 27.26 19.94
CA PRO A 7 -17.27 27.38 20.88
C PRO A 7 -18.12 28.62 20.64
N LYS A 8 -17.76 29.51 19.69
CA LYS A 8 -18.57 30.67 19.28
C LYS A 8 -19.57 30.36 18.16
N VAL A 9 -19.54 29.16 17.56
CA VAL A 9 -20.33 28.83 16.36
C VAL A 9 -21.30 27.67 16.58
N ILE A 10 -21.09 26.83 17.60
CA ILE A 10 -21.99 25.71 17.94
C ILE A 10 -22.68 25.99 19.27
N ASP A 11 -23.98 25.67 19.35
CA ASP A 11 -24.71 25.70 20.62
C ASP A 11 -24.07 24.74 21.62
N LYS A 12 -23.81 25.21 22.85
CA LYS A 12 -23.08 24.44 23.88
C LYS A 12 -23.73 23.09 24.21
N ARG A 13 -25.06 22.98 24.09
CA ARG A 13 -25.77 21.71 24.29
C ARG A 13 -25.49 20.73 23.15
N VAL A 14 -25.49 21.22 21.91
CA VAL A 14 -25.17 20.43 20.72
C VAL A 14 -23.72 19.98 20.74
N GLU A 15 -22.79 20.85 21.14
CA GLU A 15 -21.37 20.52 21.32
C GLU A 15 -21.20 19.34 22.28
N LEU A 16 -21.83 19.38 23.46
CA LEU A 16 -21.75 18.31 24.46
C LEU A 16 -22.31 16.98 23.94
N GLN A 17 -23.43 17.01 23.23
CA GLN A 17 -24.03 15.82 22.62
C GLN A 17 -23.11 15.20 21.56
N VAL A 18 -22.51 16.03 20.70
CA VAL A 18 -21.57 15.57 19.67
C VAL A 18 -20.32 14.97 20.31
N GLN A 19 -19.79 15.58 21.38
CA GLN A 19 -18.66 15.06 22.14
C GLN A 19 -18.97 13.70 22.80
N GLU A 20 -20.15 13.57 23.41
CA GLU A 20 -20.62 12.32 24.04
C GLU A 20 -20.71 11.19 23.01
N ILE A 21 -21.33 11.44 21.85
CA ILE A 21 -21.41 10.47 20.74
C ILE A 21 -20.00 10.11 20.23
N CYS A 22 -19.12 11.11 20.08
CA CYS A 22 -17.78 10.91 19.55
C CYS A 22 -16.81 10.26 20.55
N GLN A 23 -17.18 10.12 21.81
CA GLN A 23 -16.32 9.55 22.85
C GLN A 23 -15.87 8.12 22.53
N CYS A 24 -16.70 7.36 21.80
CA CYS A 24 -16.36 6.03 21.32
C CYS A 24 -15.17 5.99 20.34
N PHE A 25 -14.81 7.13 19.71
CA PHE A 25 -13.66 7.24 18.82
C PHE A 25 -12.36 7.55 19.57
N VAL A 26 -12.42 7.95 20.84
CA VAL A 26 -11.25 8.32 21.64
C VAL A 26 -10.56 7.06 22.18
N LEU A 27 -9.28 6.91 21.86
CA LEU A 27 -8.43 5.84 22.37
C LEU A 27 -7.40 6.42 23.33
N SER A 28 -7.43 5.94 24.58
CA SER A 28 -6.39 6.22 25.56
C SER A 28 -5.10 5.46 25.22
N ASP A 29 -3.98 5.93 25.77
CA ASP A 29 -2.69 5.27 25.58
C ASP A 29 -2.69 3.85 26.14
N ASP A 30 -3.42 3.58 27.22
CA ASP A 30 -3.58 2.23 27.76
C ASP A 30 -4.30 1.30 26.78
N LYS A 31 -5.38 1.77 26.14
CA LYS A 31 -6.07 1.01 25.08
C LYS A 31 -5.14 0.76 23.90
N LEU A 32 -4.34 1.75 23.50
CA LEU A 32 -3.36 1.58 22.42
C LEU A 32 -2.27 0.58 22.80
N ARG A 33 -1.79 0.58 24.05
CA ARG A 33 -0.84 -0.43 24.56
C ARG A 33 -1.44 -1.83 24.59
N GLN A 34 -2.73 -1.96 24.89
CA GLN A 34 -3.44 -3.25 24.77
C GLN A 34 -3.50 -3.72 23.31
N VAL A 35 -3.78 -2.82 22.35
CA VAL A 35 -3.73 -3.13 20.91
C VAL A 35 -2.32 -3.55 20.49
N MET A 36 -1.28 -2.85 20.96
CA MET A 36 0.12 -3.21 20.70
C MET A 36 0.45 -4.61 21.24
N LYS A 37 0.03 -4.93 22.46
CA LYS A 37 0.21 -6.26 23.06
C LYS A 37 -0.50 -7.34 22.23
N ALA A 38 -1.77 -7.13 21.86
CA ALA A 38 -2.51 -8.07 21.03
C ALA A 38 -1.86 -8.26 19.65
N LEU A 39 -1.36 -7.19 19.04
CA LEU A 39 -0.63 -7.26 17.78
C LEU A 39 0.69 -8.04 17.93
N HIS A 40 1.42 -7.85 19.03
CA HIS A 40 2.62 -8.62 19.34
C HIS A 40 2.34 -10.12 19.39
N GLU A 41 1.35 -10.51 20.18
CA GLU A 41 0.95 -11.91 20.34
C GLU A 41 0.48 -12.51 19.01
N ALA A 42 -0.25 -11.74 18.20
CA ALA A 42 -0.66 -12.16 16.86
C ALA A 42 0.54 -12.36 15.92
N MET A 43 1.55 -11.48 15.96
CA MET A 43 2.79 -11.64 15.19
C MET A 43 3.54 -12.90 15.62
N GLU A 44 3.71 -13.13 16.93
CA GLU A 44 4.39 -14.33 17.44
C GLU A 44 3.65 -15.61 17.05
N LYS A 45 2.31 -15.61 17.09
CA LYS A 45 1.51 -16.74 16.60
C LYS A 45 1.66 -16.98 15.10
N GLY A 46 1.65 -15.91 14.29
CA GLY A 46 1.81 -16.00 12.83
C GLY A 46 3.20 -16.48 12.39
N LEU A 47 4.24 -16.15 13.15
CA LEU A 47 5.61 -16.57 12.87
C LEU A 47 5.93 -18.02 13.29
N LYS A 48 5.08 -18.65 14.12
CA LYS A 48 5.26 -20.07 14.50
C LYS A 48 5.18 -20.97 13.27
N LYS A 49 6.07 -21.98 13.23
CA LYS A 49 6.12 -22.98 12.15
C LYS A 49 4.73 -23.60 11.94
N GLY A 50 4.28 -23.60 10.69
CA GLY A 50 2.99 -24.19 10.31
C GLY A 50 1.75 -23.33 10.54
N CYS A 51 1.89 -22.07 11.01
CA CYS A 51 0.84 -21.06 11.21
C CYS A 51 -0.55 -21.66 11.50
N PRO A 52 -0.93 -21.85 12.78
CA PRO A 52 -2.15 -22.53 13.16
C PRO A 52 -3.42 -22.02 12.44
N PRO A 53 -4.42 -22.89 12.19
CA PRO A 53 -5.72 -22.45 11.69
C PRO A 53 -6.33 -21.37 12.59
N GLY A 54 -6.98 -20.37 11.99
CA GLY A 54 -7.63 -19.28 12.73
C GLY A 54 -6.71 -18.12 13.14
N VAL A 55 -5.41 -18.15 12.81
CA VAL A 55 -4.52 -16.99 13.02
C VAL A 55 -4.85 -15.88 12.02
N GLY A 56 -5.32 -14.73 12.52
CA GLY A 56 -5.67 -13.58 11.70
C GLY A 56 -4.47 -12.90 11.03
N LEU A 57 -3.31 -12.84 11.71
CA LEU A 57 -2.09 -12.23 11.19
C LEU A 57 -1.09 -13.30 10.72
N LYS A 58 -1.03 -13.54 9.41
CA LYS A 58 -0.34 -14.71 8.82
C LYS A 58 1.19 -14.62 8.76
N MET A 59 1.77 -13.44 8.92
CA MET A 59 3.24 -13.20 8.90
C MET A 59 3.97 -13.90 7.75
N LEU A 60 3.42 -13.79 6.54
CA LEU A 60 3.88 -14.55 5.37
C LEU A 60 5.30 -14.12 4.93
N PRO A 61 6.25 -15.05 4.73
CA PRO A 61 7.57 -14.72 4.21
C PRO A 61 7.51 -14.11 2.80
N SER A 62 8.22 -13.01 2.57
CA SER A 62 8.29 -12.35 1.25
C SER A 62 9.31 -12.97 0.29
N TYR A 63 10.20 -13.84 0.78
CA TYR A 63 11.36 -14.40 0.07
C TYR A 63 12.42 -13.38 -0.37
N VAL A 64 12.28 -12.10 -0.01
CA VAL A 64 13.33 -11.09 -0.17
C VAL A 64 14.32 -11.24 0.98
N ARG A 65 15.51 -11.77 0.70
CA ARG A 65 16.51 -12.15 1.71
C ARG A 65 17.69 -11.18 1.85
N SER A 66 17.81 -10.20 0.96
CA SER A 66 18.84 -9.17 1.04
C SER A 66 18.23 -7.81 0.77
N VAL A 67 18.68 -6.81 1.54
CA VAL A 67 18.36 -5.41 1.25
C VAL A 67 19.13 -4.93 0.01
N PRO A 68 18.62 -3.90 -0.67
CA PRO A 68 19.35 -3.25 -1.75
C PRO A 68 20.65 -2.66 -1.21
N ASN A 69 21.74 -2.76 -1.96
CA ASN A 69 23.06 -2.29 -1.53
C ASN A 69 23.57 -1.08 -2.35
N GLY A 70 22.76 -0.57 -3.29
CA GLY A 70 23.10 0.55 -4.15
C GLY A 70 23.96 0.16 -5.34
N THR A 71 24.21 -1.13 -5.58
CA THR A 71 24.85 -1.63 -6.80
C THR A 71 23.83 -2.07 -7.84
N GLU A 72 22.53 -1.90 -7.57
CA GLU A 72 21.47 -2.25 -8.49
C GLU A 72 21.54 -1.36 -9.74
N TYR A 73 21.67 -2.01 -10.91
CA TYR A 73 21.78 -1.33 -12.19
C TYR A 73 20.91 -2.04 -13.23
N GLY A 74 20.38 -1.26 -14.18
CA GLY A 74 19.64 -1.75 -15.33
C GLY A 74 18.23 -1.19 -15.42
N ASP A 75 17.50 -1.64 -16.43
CA ASP A 75 16.15 -1.20 -16.72
C ASP A 75 15.18 -2.33 -16.37
N TYR A 76 14.12 -1.99 -15.63
CA TYR A 76 13.17 -2.94 -15.06
C TYR A 76 11.75 -2.49 -15.31
N LEU A 77 10.86 -3.44 -15.53
CA LEU A 77 9.42 -3.17 -15.54
C LEU A 77 8.87 -3.40 -14.14
N ALA A 78 7.94 -2.55 -13.71
CA ALA A 78 7.17 -2.77 -12.50
C ALA A 78 5.67 -2.64 -12.83
N LEU A 79 4.90 -3.62 -12.38
CA LEU A 79 3.45 -3.60 -12.38
C LEU A 79 2.98 -3.32 -10.97
N ASP A 80 2.06 -2.37 -10.81
CA ASP A 80 1.43 -2.07 -9.52
C ASP A 80 -0.08 -2.17 -9.65
N LEU A 81 -0.62 -3.30 -9.20
CA LEU A 81 -2.05 -3.55 -9.16
C LEU A 81 -2.56 -3.25 -7.74
N GLY A 82 -3.14 -2.05 -7.61
CA GLY A 82 -3.79 -1.57 -6.39
C GLY A 82 -5.32 -1.69 -6.44
N GLY A 83 -5.99 -1.07 -5.46
CA GLY A 83 -7.46 -1.08 -5.38
C GLY A 83 -8.16 -0.02 -6.22
N THR A 84 -7.43 0.94 -6.79
CA THR A 84 -8.03 2.10 -7.49
C THR A 84 -7.41 2.34 -8.85
N ASN A 85 -6.12 2.08 -9.01
CA ASN A 85 -5.39 2.30 -10.24
C ASN A 85 -4.45 1.13 -10.50
N PHE A 86 -4.29 0.77 -11.76
CA PHE A 86 -3.23 -0.12 -12.21
C PHE A 86 -2.14 0.72 -12.86
N ARG A 87 -0.86 0.43 -12.57
CA ARG A 87 0.26 1.18 -13.14
C ARG A 87 1.25 0.23 -13.79
N VAL A 88 1.75 0.67 -14.94
CA VAL A 88 2.90 0.06 -15.61
C VAL A 88 4.02 1.09 -15.57
N LEU A 89 5.20 0.67 -15.10
CA LEU A 89 6.33 1.53 -14.85
C LEU A 89 7.59 0.95 -15.51
N LEU A 90 8.37 1.81 -16.14
CA LEU A 90 9.76 1.56 -16.51
C LEU A 90 10.65 2.26 -15.48
N ILE A 91 11.45 1.48 -14.77
CA ILE A 91 12.40 1.95 -13.76
C ILE A 91 13.82 1.73 -14.27
N LYS A 92 14.59 2.81 -14.39
CA LYS A 92 16.02 2.75 -14.72
C LYS A 92 16.82 2.95 -13.45
N LEU A 93 17.41 1.87 -12.94
CA LEU A 93 18.29 1.89 -11.78
C LEU A 93 19.71 2.20 -12.23
N ARG A 94 20.34 3.19 -11.59
CA ARG A 94 21.73 3.61 -11.81
C ARG A 94 22.43 3.71 -10.45
N GLY A 95 22.58 2.56 -9.79
CA GLY A 95 23.13 2.46 -8.44
C GLY A 95 22.15 2.98 -7.39
N ARG A 96 22.40 4.18 -6.86
CA ARG A 96 21.54 4.81 -5.85
C ARG A 96 20.46 5.71 -6.46
N GLU A 97 20.51 5.94 -7.76
CA GLU A 97 19.55 6.75 -8.49
C GLU A 97 18.53 5.87 -9.22
N ALA A 98 17.30 6.36 -9.30
CA ALA A 98 16.22 5.72 -10.01
C ALA A 98 15.45 6.76 -10.85
N GLU A 99 15.43 6.57 -12.16
CA GLU A 99 14.51 7.28 -13.06
C GLU A 99 13.26 6.42 -13.25
N MET A 100 12.08 7.05 -13.21
CA MET A 100 10.81 6.37 -13.39
C MET A 100 10.00 7.03 -14.49
N ILE A 101 9.55 6.21 -15.43
CA ILE A 101 8.54 6.55 -16.44
C ILE A 101 7.34 5.65 -16.18
N GLY A 102 6.13 6.19 -16.15
CA GLY A 102 4.96 5.43 -15.73
C GLY A 102 3.66 5.88 -16.37
N LYS A 103 2.79 4.92 -16.66
CA LYS A 103 1.42 5.14 -17.15
C LYS A 103 0.42 4.47 -16.23
N VAL A 104 -0.68 5.17 -15.97
CA VAL A 104 -1.78 4.70 -15.14
C VAL A 104 -2.90 4.23 -16.05
N TYR A 105 -3.41 3.04 -15.79
CA TYR A 105 -4.51 2.42 -16.50
C TYR A 105 -5.68 2.20 -15.56
N GLU A 106 -6.87 2.55 -16.02
CA GLU A 106 -8.10 2.20 -15.32
C GLU A 106 -8.38 0.69 -15.47
N ILE A 107 -8.97 0.10 -14.43
CA ILE A 107 -9.55 -1.24 -14.52
C ILE A 107 -11.04 -1.10 -14.29
N PRO A 108 -11.87 -1.23 -15.35
CA PRO A 108 -13.32 -1.18 -15.24
C PRO A 108 -13.86 -2.15 -14.19
N ASP A 109 -14.96 -1.78 -13.53
CA ASP A 109 -15.61 -2.61 -12.51
C ASP A 109 -16.01 -4.00 -13.04
N SER A 110 -16.44 -4.07 -14.30
CA SER A 110 -16.73 -5.32 -15.01
C SER A 110 -15.53 -6.25 -15.13
N ILE A 111 -14.31 -5.70 -15.18
CA ILE A 111 -13.06 -6.47 -15.21
C ILE A 111 -12.64 -6.85 -13.78
N GLN A 112 -12.75 -5.92 -12.82
CA GLN A 112 -12.43 -6.20 -11.40
C GLN A 112 -13.28 -7.33 -10.79
N LYS A 113 -14.55 -7.41 -11.22
CA LYS A 113 -15.53 -8.40 -10.77
C LYS A 113 -15.82 -9.50 -11.80
N GLY A 114 -15.12 -9.49 -12.93
CA GLY A 114 -15.30 -10.44 -14.03
C GLY A 114 -14.61 -11.78 -13.79
N THR A 115 -14.00 -12.34 -14.84
CA THR A 115 -13.17 -13.55 -14.71
C THR A 115 -11.70 -13.18 -14.52
N GLY A 116 -10.93 -14.09 -13.94
CA GLY A 116 -9.48 -13.98 -13.87
C GLY A 116 -8.85 -13.83 -15.26
N GLU A 117 -9.36 -14.57 -16.25
CA GLU A 117 -8.89 -14.43 -17.63
C GLU A 117 -9.03 -12.99 -18.13
N LEU A 118 -10.20 -12.37 -17.99
CA LEU A 118 -10.43 -10.98 -18.40
C LEU A 118 -9.50 -10.00 -17.69
N LEU A 119 -9.29 -10.18 -16.38
CA LEU A 119 -8.41 -9.32 -15.59
C LEU A 119 -6.95 -9.41 -16.04
N PHE A 120 -6.40 -10.63 -16.15
CA PHE A 120 -5.00 -10.82 -16.53
C PHE A 120 -4.75 -10.48 -18.00
N ASP A 121 -5.74 -10.71 -18.86
CA ASP A 121 -5.73 -10.25 -20.23
C ASP A 121 -5.68 -8.70 -20.26
N HIS A 122 -6.54 -7.98 -19.53
CA HIS A 122 -6.45 -6.51 -19.44
C HIS A 122 -5.08 -6.01 -18.98
N ILE A 123 -4.52 -6.60 -17.92
CA ILE A 123 -3.19 -6.28 -17.40
C ILE A 123 -2.11 -6.47 -18.49
N ALA A 124 -2.16 -7.60 -19.21
CA ALA A 124 -1.26 -7.86 -20.32
C ALA A 124 -1.43 -6.85 -21.47
N GLN A 125 -2.63 -6.31 -21.70
CA GLN A 125 -2.86 -5.24 -22.69
C GLN A 125 -2.05 -4.00 -22.35
N CYS A 126 -2.25 -3.48 -21.15
CA CYS A 126 -1.66 -2.24 -20.72
C CYS A 126 -0.13 -2.34 -20.74
N LEU A 127 0.40 -3.49 -20.31
CA LEU A 127 1.82 -3.78 -20.39
C LEU A 127 2.32 -3.74 -21.84
N ALA A 128 1.62 -4.40 -22.78
CA ALA A 128 2.01 -4.42 -24.18
C ALA A 128 2.03 -3.00 -24.78
N VAL A 129 0.97 -2.22 -24.56
CA VAL A 129 0.86 -0.82 -25.01
C VAL A 129 2.02 0.00 -24.45
N PHE A 130 2.23 -0.03 -23.14
CA PHE A 130 3.31 0.72 -22.49
C PHE A 130 4.69 0.34 -23.04
N THR A 131 4.98 -0.96 -23.20
CA THR A 131 6.29 -1.40 -23.70
C THR A 131 6.53 -1.00 -25.15
N LYS A 132 5.49 -1.02 -26.00
CA LYS A 132 5.59 -0.55 -27.38
C LYS A 132 5.92 0.94 -27.43
N GLU A 133 5.22 1.76 -26.63
CA GLU A 133 5.44 3.21 -26.55
C GLU A 133 6.84 3.57 -26.02
N GLN A 134 7.33 2.87 -24.98
CA GLN A 134 8.52 3.29 -24.24
C GLN A 134 9.83 2.58 -24.63
N LEU A 135 9.74 1.37 -25.20
CA LEU A 135 10.91 0.51 -25.45
C LEU A 135 11.08 0.13 -26.93
N GLY A 136 10.08 0.38 -27.77
CA GLY A 136 10.03 -0.10 -29.16
C GLY A 136 10.01 -1.64 -29.24
N GLU A 137 10.46 -2.19 -30.37
CA GLU A 137 10.60 -3.64 -30.54
C GLU A 137 12.00 -4.10 -30.08
N LYS A 138 12.06 -5.10 -29.17
CA LYS A 138 13.24 -5.92 -28.80
C LYS A 138 13.99 -5.62 -27.49
N LYS A 139 13.30 -5.43 -26.35
CA LYS A 139 13.95 -5.67 -25.04
C LYS A 139 13.09 -6.51 -24.10
N LYS A 140 13.59 -7.70 -23.73
CA LYS A 140 13.07 -8.48 -22.61
C LYS A 140 13.64 -7.89 -21.31
N LEU A 141 12.80 -7.21 -20.54
CA LEU A 141 13.17 -6.67 -19.23
C LEU A 141 12.67 -7.58 -18.11
N SER A 142 13.39 -7.55 -16.98
CA SER A 142 12.91 -8.19 -15.75
C SER A 142 11.73 -7.40 -15.21
N LEU A 143 10.69 -8.11 -14.76
CA LEU A 143 9.44 -7.52 -14.29
C LEU A 143 9.21 -7.84 -12.82
N GLY A 144 9.02 -6.80 -12.01
CA GLY A 144 8.47 -6.91 -10.66
C GLY A 144 6.95 -6.70 -10.67
N PHE A 145 6.21 -7.53 -9.94
CA PHE A 145 4.75 -7.39 -9.85
C PHE A 145 4.32 -7.13 -8.41
N THR A 146 4.01 -5.86 -8.11
CA THR A 146 3.35 -5.46 -6.88
C THR A 146 1.87 -5.80 -6.99
N PHE A 147 1.52 -6.98 -6.48
CA PHE A 147 0.15 -7.45 -6.41
C PHE A 147 -0.38 -7.23 -4.99
N SER A 148 -1.11 -6.14 -4.78
CA SER A 148 -1.45 -5.62 -3.45
C SER A 148 -2.62 -6.36 -2.77
N PHE A 149 -2.61 -7.70 -2.82
CA PHE A 149 -3.60 -8.59 -2.22
C PHE A 149 -2.90 -9.66 -1.38
N PRO A 150 -3.60 -10.27 -0.40
CA PRO A 150 -3.02 -11.34 0.40
C PRO A 150 -2.62 -12.55 -0.47
N CYS A 151 -1.32 -12.76 -0.66
CA CYS A 151 -0.78 -13.90 -1.38
C CYS A 151 0.10 -14.76 -0.48
N ARG A 152 -0.04 -16.08 -0.58
CA ARG A 152 0.96 -17.03 -0.09
C ARG A 152 2.09 -17.07 -1.11
N ILE A 153 3.21 -16.44 -0.77
CA ILE A 153 4.42 -16.46 -1.60
C ILE A 153 5.12 -17.80 -1.36
N GLU A 154 5.37 -18.55 -2.44
CA GLU A 154 6.08 -19.84 -2.40
C GLU A 154 7.47 -19.74 -3.05
N GLY A 155 7.80 -18.56 -3.60
CA GLY A 155 9.11 -18.18 -4.12
C GLY A 155 9.05 -16.78 -4.75
N LEU A 156 10.19 -16.20 -5.11
CA LEU A 156 10.26 -14.84 -5.70
C LEU A 156 9.41 -14.68 -6.98
N THR A 157 9.11 -15.79 -7.66
CA THR A 157 8.33 -15.81 -8.91
C THR A 157 7.05 -16.67 -8.80
N LYS A 158 6.54 -16.90 -7.58
CA LYS A 158 5.35 -17.72 -7.34
C LYS A 158 4.53 -17.15 -6.17
N GLY A 159 3.30 -16.73 -6.46
CA GLY A 159 2.41 -16.12 -5.48
C GLY A 159 0.99 -16.62 -5.63
N VAL A 160 0.48 -17.37 -4.66
CA VAL A 160 -0.87 -17.90 -4.70
C VAL A 160 -1.82 -16.94 -3.99
N LEU A 161 -2.82 -16.42 -4.69
CA LEU A 161 -3.83 -15.54 -4.08
C LEU A 161 -4.60 -16.30 -3.00
N ILE A 162 -4.74 -15.71 -1.82
CA ILE A 162 -5.51 -16.29 -0.71
C ILE A 162 -6.98 -15.89 -0.84
N HIS A 163 -7.26 -14.59 -0.88
CA HIS A 163 -8.60 -14.04 -1.09
C HIS A 163 -8.49 -12.61 -1.63
N TRP A 164 -9.53 -12.18 -2.34
CA TRP A 164 -9.65 -10.80 -2.78
C TRP A 164 -10.00 -9.84 -1.65
N SER A 165 -9.64 -8.58 -1.85
CA SER A 165 -10.01 -7.45 -0.98
C SER A 165 -10.20 -6.19 -1.85
N LYS A 166 -10.46 -5.03 -1.25
CA LYS A 166 -10.50 -3.73 -1.98
C LYS A 166 -11.52 -3.69 -3.14
N GLY A 167 -12.58 -4.49 -3.07
CA GLY A 167 -13.66 -4.51 -4.08
C GLY A 167 -13.46 -5.50 -5.25
N PHE A 168 -12.26 -6.05 -5.42
CA PHE A 168 -11.99 -7.06 -6.46
C PHE A 168 -12.72 -8.38 -6.16
N LYS A 169 -13.20 -9.05 -7.21
CA LYS A 169 -13.88 -10.36 -7.13
C LYS A 169 -13.65 -11.26 -8.36
N ALA A 170 -12.59 -11.03 -9.13
CA ALA A 170 -12.35 -11.77 -10.36
C ALA A 170 -12.31 -13.30 -10.11
N SER A 171 -13.21 -14.03 -10.77
CA SER A 171 -13.41 -15.47 -10.51
C SER A 171 -12.25 -16.32 -11.04
N GLY A 172 -11.99 -17.46 -10.41
CA GLY A 172 -10.93 -18.38 -10.83
C GLY A 172 -9.49 -17.94 -10.52
N VAL A 173 -9.29 -16.91 -9.69
CA VAL A 173 -7.95 -16.43 -9.27
C VAL A 173 -7.59 -16.86 -7.85
N GLU A 174 -8.53 -16.87 -6.91
CA GLU A 174 -8.27 -17.33 -5.53
C GLU A 174 -7.79 -18.79 -5.55
N GLY A 175 -6.72 -19.06 -4.80
CA GLY A 175 -6.04 -20.36 -4.79
C GLY A 175 -5.15 -20.65 -6.00
N LYS A 176 -4.98 -19.70 -6.94
CA LYS A 176 -4.10 -19.84 -8.13
C LYS A 176 -2.86 -18.96 -8.04
N ASP A 177 -1.80 -19.39 -8.75
CA ASP A 177 -0.57 -18.60 -8.89
C ASP A 177 -0.77 -17.43 -9.85
N VAL A 178 -0.78 -16.21 -9.31
CA VAL A 178 -1.01 -14.98 -10.08
C VAL A 178 0.14 -14.68 -11.04
N VAL A 179 1.35 -15.18 -10.76
CA VAL A 179 2.50 -15.03 -11.67
C VAL A 179 2.32 -15.92 -12.89
N GLU A 180 1.78 -17.13 -12.73
CA GLU A 180 1.47 -18.03 -13.83
C GLU A 180 0.34 -17.48 -14.71
N LEU A 181 -0.72 -16.94 -14.10
CA LEU A 181 -1.83 -16.30 -14.82
C LEU A 181 -1.35 -15.12 -15.66
N LEU A 182 -0.51 -14.24 -15.09
CA LEU A 182 0.09 -13.13 -15.84
C LEU A 182 0.97 -13.64 -16.99
N LYS A 183 1.84 -14.63 -16.75
CA LYS A 183 2.68 -15.23 -17.80
C LYS A 183 1.86 -15.80 -18.96
N LYS A 184 0.73 -16.46 -18.66
CA LYS A 184 -0.20 -17.01 -19.67
C LYS A 184 -0.82 -15.89 -20.50
N ALA A 185 -1.35 -14.85 -19.86
CA ALA A 185 -1.92 -13.69 -20.56
C ALA A 185 -0.88 -12.95 -21.43
N CYS A 186 0.34 -12.74 -20.93
CA CYS A 186 1.42 -12.12 -21.71
C CYS A 186 1.83 -12.96 -22.94
N LYS A 187 1.80 -14.30 -22.85
CA LYS A 187 2.09 -15.17 -24.01
C LYS A 187 1.01 -15.09 -25.09
N LYS A 188 -0.25 -14.83 -24.72
CA LYS A 188 -1.43 -14.81 -25.60
C LYS A 188 -1.45 -13.61 -26.57
N ARG A 189 -0.74 -12.50 -26.29
CA ARG A 189 -0.98 -11.20 -26.94
C ARG A 189 0.21 -10.55 -27.65
N GLN A 190 0.60 -11.01 -28.83
CA GLN A 190 1.58 -10.29 -29.67
C GLN A 190 1.03 -8.96 -30.25
N VAL A 191 1.05 -7.88 -29.44
CA VAL A 191 1.03 -6.42 -29.77
C VAL A 191 -0.30 -5.77 -30.29
N THR A 192 -0.37 -4.43 -30.13
CA THR A 192 -1.19 -3.33 -30.74
C THR A 192 -2.39 -2.72 -29.98
N GLU A 193 -2.63 -1.42 -30.24
CA GLU A 193 -2.97 -0.26 -29.36
C GLU A 193 -4.45 0.17 -29.19
N MET A 194 -4.80 0.89 -28.10
CA MET A 194 -5.38 2.26 -28.09
C MET A 194 -5.72 2.85 -26.67
N GLU A 195 -5.48 4.16 -26.59
CA GLU A 195 -5.91 5.34 -25.79
C GLU A 195 -6.64 5.35 -24.42
N ASP A 196 -6.36 6.46 -23.71
CA ASP A 196 -6.57 6.85 -22.31
C ASP A 196 -7.85 7.66 -22.04
N ILE A 197 -8.41 7.61 -20.81
CA ILE A 197 -9.23 8.71 -20.23
C ILE A 197 -8.98 8.92 -18.71
N ALA A 198 -8.69 10.19 -18.40
CA ALA A 198 -8.89 11.05 -17.20
C ALA A 198 -8.79 10.54 -15.73
N LYS A 199 -7.96 11.24 -14.96
CA LYS A 199 -7.93 11.26 -13.48
C LYS A 199 -8.85 12.36 -12.92
N ALA A 200 -9.71 12.00 -11.98
CA ALA A 200 -10.43 12.96 -11.13
C ALA A 200 -9.56 13.42 -9.95
N ARG A 201 -9.50 14.74 -9.72
CA ARG A 201 -8.90 15.40 -8.55
C ARG A 201 -9.95 15.50 -7.44
N LEU A 202 -9.55 15.16 -6.21
CA LEU A 202 -10.37 15.37 -5.02
C LEU A 202 -9.79 16.54 -4.20
N GLY A 203 -10.61 17.57 -3.98
CA GLY A 203 -10.38 18.63 -3.02
C GLY A 203 -11.68 19.41 -2.86
N ALA A 204 -12.23 19.46 -1.66
CA ALA A 204 -13.41 20.25 -1.35
C ALA A 204 -13.45 20.63 0.14
N LYS A 205 -13.88 21.88 0.40
CA LYS A 205 -14.27 22.42 1.71
C LYS A 205 -15.58 21.74 2.14
N THR A 206 -15.73 21.34 3.41
CA THR A 206 -16.85 20.52 3.94
C THR A 206 -18.23 20.81 3.37
N ARG A 207 -18.62 22.10 3.29
CA ARG A 207 -19.88 22.56 2.70
C ARG A 207 -20.11 22.06 1.27
N GLU A 208 -19.09 22.11 0.42
CA GLU A 208 -19.14 21.65 -0.96
C GLU A 208 -19.35 20.13 -1.06
N ILE A 209 -18.73 19.36 -0.16
CA ILE A 209 -18.94 17.91 -0.07
C ILE A 209 -20.40 17.62 0.32
N LEU A 210 -20.90 18.31 1.36
CA LEU A 210 -22.27 18.17 1.83
C LEU A 210 -23.29 18.53 0.73
N THR A 211 -23.02 19.57 -0.05
CA THR A 211 -23.84 19.92 -1.22
C THR A 211 -23.80 18.84 -2.29
N LYS A 212 -22.60 18.29 -2.60
CA LYS A 212 -22.42 17.23 -3.59
C LYS A 212 -23.17 15.94 -3.25
N ILE A 213 -23.31 15.61 -1.96
CA ILE A 213 -24.09 14.44 -1.52
C ILE A 213 -25.59 14.73 -1.36
N GLY A 214 -26.06 15.92 -1.77
CA GLY A 214 -27.47 16.27 -1.83
C GLY A 214 -28.07 16.86 -0.55
N ILE A 215 -27.25 17.24 0.44
CA ILE A 215 -27.75 17.94 1.63
C ILE A 215 -28.11 19.37 1.25
N LYS A 216 -29.38 19.72 1.48
CA LYS A 216 -29.92 21.07 1.28
C LYS A 216 -29.85 21.85 2.60
N SER A 217 -29.79 23.18 2.52
CA SER A 217 -29.85 24.09 3.68
C SER A 217 -28.75 23.87 4.74
N ILE A 218 -27.50 23.66 4.30
CA ILE A 218 -26.35 23.42 5.17
C ILE A 218 -26.04 24.66 6.02
N SER A 219 -26.00 24.53 7.34
CA SER A 219 -25.56 25.59 8.26
C SER A 219 -24.04 25.57 8.47
N ASP A 220 -23.47 26.64 9.06
CA ASP A 220 -22.06 26.61 9.49
C ASP A 220 -21.84 25.64 10.66
N GLU A 221 -22.83 25.50 11.53
CA GLU A 221 -22.85 24.50 12.61
C GLU A 221 -22.73 23.07 12.04
N ASP A 222 -23.51 22.72 11.00
CA ASP A 222 -23.41 21.42 10.32
C ASP A 222 -21.99 21.17 9.79
N CYS A 223 -21.39 22.19 9.16
CA CYS A 223 -20.04 22.09 8.62
C CYS A 223 -19.00 21.84 9.72
N GLN A 224 -19.16 22.48 10.89
CA GLN A 224 -18.26 22.29 12.02
C GLN A 224 -18.45 20.95 12.71
N ILE A 225 -19.68 20.48 12.90
CA ILE A 225 -19.97 19.14 13.45
C ILE A 225 -19.35 18.07 12.55
N VAL A 226 -19.56 18.16 11.23
CA VAL A 226 -18.99 17.20 10.27
C VAL A 226 -17.47 17.26 10.27
N ALA A 227 -16.87 18.45 10.31
CA ALA A 227 -15.42 18.60 10.41
C ALA A 227 -14.86 17.99 11.70
N TYR A 228 -15.54 18.19 12.83
CA TYR A 228 -15.17 17.62 14.12
C TYR A 228 -15.24 16.09 14.10
N VAL A 229 -16.34 15.50 13.66
CA VAL A 229 -16.50 14.04 13.54
C VAL A 229 -15.41 13.44 12.64
N CYS A 230 -15.15 14.05 11.48
CA CYS A 230 -14.06 13.65 10.58
C CYS A 230 -12.68 13.72 11.27
N SER A 231 -12.46 14.75 12.11
CA SER A 231 -11.22 14.89 12.89
C SER A 231 -11.07 13.77 13.93
N MET A 232 -12.17 13.36 14.59
CA MET A 232 -12.16 12.26 15.56
C MET A 232 -11.87 10.92 14.89
N ILE A 233 -12.51 10.65 13.75
CA ILE A 233 -12.30 9.43 12.97
C ILE A 233 -10.86 9.36 12.44
N SER A 234 -10.36 10.44 11.84
CA SER A 234 -8.99 10.48 11.31
C SER A 234 -7.93 10.39 12.40
N THR A 235 -8.16 11.01 13.57
CA THR A 235 -7.29 10.90 14.75
C THR A 235 -7.23 9.46 15.26
N ARG A 236 -8.39 8.80 15.39
CA ARG A 236 -8.44 7.38 15.79
C ARG A 236 -7.67 6.49 14.82
N ALA A 237 -7.86 6.70 13.51
CA ALA A 237 -7.15 5.95 12.48
C ALA A 237 -5.63 6.16 12.56
N ALA A 238 -5.18 7.40 12.78
CA ALA A 238 -3.76 7.71 12.98
C ALA A 238 -3.20 7.06 14.25
N HIS A 239 -3.94 7.08 15.38
CA HIS A 239 -3.50 6.45 16.63
C HIS A 239 -3.40 4.92 16.53
N LEU A 240 -4.36 4.25 15.89
CA LEU A 240 -4.28 2.80 15.65
C LEU A 240 -3.10 2.44 14.73
N THR A 241 -2.87 3.25 13.70
CA THR A 241 -1.70 3.09 12.80
C THR A 241 -0.40 3.32 13.56
N ALA A 242 -0.36 4.33 14.45
CA ALA A 242 0.78 4.62 15.32
C ALA A 242 1.10 3.44 16.23
N ALA A 243 0.09 2.85 16.87
CA ALA A 243 0.25 1.67 17.72
C ALA A 243 0.86 0.50 16.94
N ALA A 244 0.38 0.24 15.73
CA ALA A 244 0.92 -0.83 14.89
C ALA A 244 2.39 -0.60 14.51
N ILE A 245 2.73 0.61 14.04
CA ILE A 245 4.11 0.97 13.68
C ILE A 245 5.03 0.91 14.90
N SER A 246 4.60 1.49 16.03
CA SER A 246 5.36 1.48 17.29
C SER A 246 5.65 0.05 17.74
N GLN A 247 4.66 -0.85 17.64
CA GLN A 247 4.88 -2.22 18.06
C GLN A 247 5.87 -2.97 17.16
N VAL A 248 5.87 -2.70 15.85
CA VAL A 248 6.87 -3.27 14.94
C VAL A 248 8.27 -2.75 15.28
N LEU A 249 8.42 -1.44 15.53
CA LEU A 249 9.69 -0.84 15.96
C LEU A 249 10.18 -1.44 17.29
N ASN A 250 9.29 -1.52 18.28
CA ASN A 250 9.56 -2.11 19.59
C ASN A 250 9.88 -3.60 19.51
N ARG A 251 9.34 -4.33 18.53
CA ARG A 251 9.70 -5.73 18.30
C ARG A 251 11.07 -5.86 17.63
N MET A 252 11.39 -4.96 16.70
CA MET A 252 12.67 -4.98 15.97
C MET A 252 13.86 -4.61 16.85
N LYS A 253 13.66 -3.71 17.84
CA LYS A 253 14.68 -3.24 18.81
C LYS A 253 16.04 -2.95 18.18
N ARG A 254 16.04 -2.20 17.07
CA ARG A 254 17.29 -1.82 16.41
C ARG A 254 17.97 -0.69 17.16
N ASN A 255 19.29 -0.80 17.31
CA ASN A 255 20.17 0.19 17.93
C ASN A 255 20.62 1.29 16.96
N PHE A 256 19.87 1.50 15.88
CA PHE A 256 20.12 2.52 14.87
C PHE A 256 18.78 3.10 14.42
N LYS A 257 18.81 4.32 13.88
CA LYS A 257 17.63 5.02 13.41
C LYS A 257 16.92 4.25 12.29
N VAL A 258 15.70 3.77 12.54
CA VAL A 258 14.90 3.02 11.56
C VAL A 258 14.11 3.98 10.68
N THR A 259 14.24 3.86 9.36
CA THR A 259 13.37 4.59 8.42
C THR A 259 12.14 3.74 8.09
N VAL A 260 10.95 4.28 8.37
CA VAL A 260 9.68 3.69 7.95
C VAL A 260 9.23 4.39 6.67
N GLY A 261 9.27 3.66 5.55
CA GLY A 261 8.72 4.14 4.28
C GLY A 261 7.20 4.17 4.36
N VAL A 262 6.60 5.33 4.12
CA VAL A 262 5.15 5.54 4.18
C VAL A 262 4.64 5.99 2.82
N ASP A 263 3.53 5.41 2.39
CA ASP A 263 2.79 5.83 1.20
C ASP A 263 1.27 5.73 1.48
N GLY A 264 0.45 6.37 0.64
CA GLY A 264 -1.00 6.33 0.70
C GLY A 264 -1.64 7.72 0.72
N THR A 265 -2.80 7.82 0.05
CA THR A 265 -3.54 9.09 -0.13
C THR A 265 -3.89 9.76 1.20
N VAL A 266 -4.26 9.00 2.23
CA VAL A 266 -4.55 9.56 3.56
C VAL A 266 -3.33 10.25 4.15
N TYR A 267 -2.17 9.59 4.13
CA TYR A 267 -0.93 10.19 4.68
C TYR A 267 -0.46 11.40 3.86
N ARG A 268 -0.67 11.38 2.53
CA ARG A 268 -0.26 12.46 1.61
C ARG A 268 -1.17 13.68 1.65
N LEU A 269 -2.49 13.47 1.63
CA LEU A 269 -3.47 14.53 1.39
C LEU A 269 -4.22 14.96 2.65
N HIS A 270 -4.30 14.12 3.69
CA HIS A 270 -4.98 14.52 4.91
C HIS A 270 -4.14 15.55 5.69
N PRO A 271 -4.69 16.74 6.01
CA PRO A 271 -3.90 17.88 6.50
C PRO A 271 -3.19 17.62 7.84
N PHE A 272 -3.76 16.75 8.68
CA PHE A 272 -3.24 16.51 10.03
C PHE A 272 -2.70 15.09 10.26
N PHE A 273 -2.91 14.16 9.33
CA PHE A 273 -2.72 12.73 9.62
C PHE A 273 -1.25 12.41 9.92
N LYS A 274 -0.33 12.94 9.10
CA LYS A 274 1.11 12.78 9.28
C LYS A 274 1.58 13.26 10.66
N ARG A 275 1.13 14.44 11.08
CA ARG A 275 1.49 15.02 12.39
C ARG A 275 0.95 14.18 13.55
N ILE A 276 -0.34 13.85 13.52
CA ILE A 276 -1.00 13.05 14.57
C ILE A 276 -0.34 11.66 14.68
N LEU A 277 -0.05 11.02 13.55
CA LEU A 277 0.64 9.74 13.49
C LEU A 277 2.02 9.83 14.16
N GLN A 278 2.83 10.82 13.77
CA GLN A 278 4.18 11.02 14.31
C GLN A 278 4.14 11.31 15.82
N GLU A 279 3.29 12.23 16.26
CA GLU A 279 3.10 12.59 17.68
C GLU A 279 2.74 11.34 18.50
N LYS A 280 1.81 10.50 18.00
CA LYS A 280 1.39 9.32 18.73
C LYS A 280 2.44 8.20 18.75
N ILE A 281 3.22 8.00 17.68
CA ILE A 281 4.33 7.04 17.71
C ILE A 281 5.37 7.46 18.77
N ASN A 282 5.69 8.75 18.88
CA ASN A 282 6.61 9.27 19.91
C ASN A 282 6.16 8.94 21.34
N CYS A 283 4.84 8.86 21.60
CA CYS A 283 4.30 8.47 22.91
C CYS A 283 4.38 6.96 23.19
N LEU A 284 4.40 6.13 22.15
CA LEU A 284 4.21 4.68 22.25
C LEU A 284 5.50 3.87 22.08
N ILE A 285 6.48 4.39 21.37
CA ILE A 285 7.76 3.72 21.12
C ILE A 285 8.57 3.54 22.41
N ASP A 286 9.32 2.44 22.51
CA ASP A 286 10.22 2.18 23.63
C ASP A 286 11.33 3.24 23.69
N LYS A 287 11.72 3.63 24.91
CA LYS A 287 12.80 4.60 25.14
C LYS A 287 14.11 4.11 24.50
N GLY A 288 14.83 5.03 23.86
CA GLY A 288 16.13 4.75 23.21
C GLY A 288 16.02 4.20 21.79
N LEU A 289 14.81 3.96 21.27
CA LEU A 289 14.63 3.65 19.85
C LEU A 289 14.48 4.93 19.04
N GLU A 290 15.20 5.00 17.92
CA GLU A 290 15.12 6.12 16.99
C GLU A 290 14.43 5.71 15.69
N TYR A 291 13.60 6.60 15.13
CA TYR A 291 12.94 6.37 13.86
C TYR A 291 12.76 7.67 13.05
N GLN A 292 12.40 7.50 11.78
CA GLN A 292 11.85 8.56 10.94
C GLN A 292 10.81 8.01 9.97
N LEU A 293 9.77 8.80 9.69
CA LEU A 293 8.81 8.51 8.63
C LEU A 293 9.29 9.19 7.34
N MET A 294 9.44 8.42 6.27
CA MET A 294 9.84 8.93 4.96
C MET A 294 8.72 8.71 3.97
N LEU A 295 8.23 9.80 3.37
CA LEU A 295 7.23 9.69 2.31
C LEU A 295 7.90 9.05 1.09
N SER A 296 7.35 7.92 0.65
CA SER A 296 7.80 7.27 -0.58
C SER A 296 7.03 7.87 -1.74
N ALA A 297 7.74 8.42 -2.74
CA ALA A 297 7.11 8.98 -3.94
C ALA A 297 6.44 7.87 -4.76
N ASP A 298 7.11 6.72 -4.95
CA ASP A 298 6.62 5.55 -5.68
C ASP A 298 7.20 4.24 -5.14
N GLY A 299 6.92 3.97 -3.87
CA GLY A 299 7.49 2.81 -3.14
C GLY A 299 7.15 1.47 -3.76
N SER A 300 5.93 1.31 -4.28
CA SER A 300 5.50 0.06 -4.93
C SER A 300 6.15 -0.16 -6.29
N GLY A 301 6.48 0.91 -7.02
CA GLY A 301 7.13 0.84 -8.33
C GLY A 301 8.63 0.58 -8.22
N ILE A 302 9.33 1.50 -7.55
CA ILE A 302 10.78 1.40 -7.33
C ILE A 302 11.10 0.14 -6.51
N GLY A 303 10.31 -0.16 -5.48
CA GLY A 303 10.47 -1.35 -4.67
C GLY A 303 10.37 -2.64 -5.48
N ALA A 304 9.39 -2.75 -6.39
CA ALA A 304 9.26 -3.91 -7.27
C ALA A 304 10.45 -4.08 -8.21
N ALA A 305 10.92 -2.97 -8.82
CA ALA A 305 12.10 -2.99 -9.69
C ALA A 305 13.37 -3.39 -8.93
N VAL A 306 13.56 -2.85 -7.73
CA VAL A 306 14.70 -3.19 -6.88
C VAL A 306 14.65 -4.64 -6.41
N VAL A 307 13.48 -5.17 -6.04
CA VAL A 307 13.32 -6.61 -5.74
C VAL A 307 13.64 -7.47 -6.95
N ALA A 308 13.20 -7.07 -8.15
CA ALA A 308 13.56 -7.74 -9.39
C ALA A 308 15.07 -7.70 -9.65
N ALA A 309 15.73 -6.57 -9.42
CA ALA A 309 17.18 -6.43 -9.54
C ALA A 309 17.94 -7.34 -8.57
N VAL A 310 17.50 -7.39 -7.30
CA VAL A 310 18.06 -8.27 -6.27
C VAL A 310 17.87 -9.74 -6.65
N ALA A 311 16.68 -10.13 -7.11
CA ALA A 311 16.40 -11.49 -7.57
C ALA A 311 17.30 -11.90 -8.74
N THR A 312 17.49 -11.01 -9.73
CA THR A 312 18.39 -11.23 -10.86
C THR A 312 19.85 -11.38 -10.42
N ARG A 313 20.33 -10.53 -9.50
CA ARG A 313 21.68 -10.65 -8.92
C ARG A 313 21.88 -12.00 -8.24
N MET A 314 20.95 -12.39 -7.36
CA MET A 314 21.02 -13.67 -6.64
C MET A 314 21.04 -14.87 -7.61
N LYS A 315 20.27 -14.81 -8.69
CA LYS A 315 20.28 -15.86 -9.73
C LYS A 315 21.63 -15.95 -10.44
N HIS A 316 22.18 -14.82 -10.88
CA HIS A 316 23.50 -14.81 -11.54
C HIS A 316 24.63 -15.27 -10.61
N GLU A 317 24.59 -14.93 -9.33
CA GLU A 317 25.57 -15.40 -8.34
C GLU A 317 25.48 -16.91 -8.14
N ALA A 318 24.27 -17.48 -8.08
CA ALA A 318 24.07 -18.93 -7.99
C ALA A 318 24.60 -19.66 -9.23
N GLU A 319 24.30 -19.15 -10.43
CA GLU A 319 24.80 -19.71 -11.70
C GLU A 319 26.33 -19.65 -11.79
N LYS A 320 26.95 -18.53 -11.38
CA LYS A 320 28.42 -18.40 -11.33
C LYS A 320 29.06 -19.38 -10.35
N LYS A 321 28.44 -19.60 -9.18
CA LYS A 321 28.92 -20.59 -8.21
C LYS A 321 28.83 -22.01 -8.77
N ALA A 322 27.71 -22.37 -9.41
CA ALA A 322 27.54 -23.67 -10.03
C ALA A 322 28.59 -23.94 -11.12
N ARG A 323 28.90 -22.94 -11.97
CA ARG A 323 29.93 -23.05 -13.02
C ARG A 323 31.37 -23.14 -12.50
N ARG A 324 31.63 -22.74 -11.25
CA ARG A 324 32.97 -22.85 -10.63
C ARG A 324 33.14 -24.17 -9.85
N ALA A 325 32.05 -24.87 -9.60
CA ALA A 325 32.01 -26.11 -8.82
C ALA A 325 31.91 -27.37 -9.69
N GLY A 326 31.75 -27.23 -11.00
CA GLY A 326 31.84 -28.29 -12.00
C GLY A 326 32.95 -27.96 -12.99
#